data_AF-A0A931I6E8-F1
#
_entry.id   AF-A0A931I6E8-F1
#
_cell.length_a   1.000
_cell.length_b   1.000
_cell.length_c   1.000
_cell.angle_alpha   90.00
_cell.angle_beta   90.00
_cell.angle_gamma   90.00
#
_symmetry.space_group_name_H-M   'P 1'
#
loop_
_entity.id
_entity.type
_entity.pdbx_description
1 polymer ?
#
loop_
_entity_poly.entity_id
_entity_poly.type
_entity_poly.pdbx_seq_one_letter_code
_entity_poly.pdbx_strand_id
1 'polypeptide(L)'
;MSRFHDPEGEKHGIPTWPWGLAPQHLRTTRQLAGEGLRPGGEYEGQVLRARRGKEPLRAYLFDVDSAVPKRESSAAQLEALELARWQRSVNACERRGIDATDMREVIVQARADIAARRAAQRPARRSEREERSR
;
A
#
# COMPACT_ATOMS: atom_id res chain seq x y z
N MET A 1 -31.44 13.18 -14.89
CA MET A 1 -30.42 12.13 -14.65
C MET A 1 -29.04 12.72 -14.91
N SER A 2 -28.02 12.36 -14.12
CA SER A 2 -26.66 12.85 -14.33
C SER A 2 -26.10 12.36 -15.68
N ARG A 3 -25.30 13.18 -16.37
CA ARG A 3 -24.69 12.83 -17.67
C ARG A 3 -23.79 11.59 -17.65
N PHE A 4 -23.42 11.12 -16.47
CA PHE A 4 -22.54 9.97 -16.25
C PHE A 4 -23.30 8.73 -15.76
N HIS A 5 -24.63 8.73 -15.81
CA HIS A 5 -25.40 7.56 -15.44
C HIS A 5 -25.56 6.64 -16.66
N ASP A 6 -24.75 5.58 -16.70
CA ASP A 6 -24.63 4.61 -17.78
C ASP A 6 -24.32 3.21 -17.19
N PRO A 7 -25.29 2.56 -16.54
CA PRO A 7 -25.06 1.28 -15.86
C PRO A 7 -24.72 0.13 -16.82
N GLU A 8 -25.16 0.20 -18.08
CA GLU A 8 -24.87 -0.81 -19.11
C GLU A 8 -23.53 -0.56 -19.82
N GLY A 9 -22.93 0.62 -19.65
CA GLY A 9 -21.66 0.98 -20.28
C GLY A 9 -21.74 1.29 -21.78
N GLU A 10 -22.93 1.58 -22.31
CA GLU A 10 -23.13 1.85 -23.75
C GLU A 10 -22.38 3.10 -24.23
N LYS A 11 -22.24 4.11 -23.37
CA LYS A 11 -21.63 5.42 -23.71
C LYS A 11 -20.18 5.50 -23.28
N HIS A 12 -19.85 4.85 -22.17
CA HIS A 12 -18.54 4.96 -21.53
C HIS A 12 -17.67 3.70 -21.65
N GLY A 13 -18.18 2.65 -22.30
CA GLY A 13 -17.49 1.38 -22.56
C GLY A 13 -17.49 0.40 -21.38
N ILE A 14 -17.79 0.90 -20.17
CA ILE A 14 -17.96 0.11 -18.94
C ILE A 14 -19.07 0.73 -18.10
N PRO A 15 -19.72 -0.06 -17.21
CA PRO A 15 -20.68 0.46 -16.25
C PRO A 15 -20.15 1.70 -15.54
N THR A 16 -20.90 2.80 -15.66
CA THR A 16 -20.48 4.11 -15.18
C THR A 16 -21.59 4.76 -14.38
N TRP A 17 -21.24 5.22 -13.18
CA TRP A 17 -22.15 5.94 -12.29
C TRP A 17 -21.64 7.35 -12.01
N PRO A 18 -22.54 8.30 -11.76
CA PRO A 18 -22.13 9.57 -11.20
C PRO A 18 -21.68 9.40 -9.74
N TRP A 19 -20.92 10.38 -9.26
CA TRP A 19 -20.44 10.39 -7.88
C TRP A 19 -21.56 10.14 -6.86
N GLY A 20 -21.38 9.10 -6.02
CA GLY A 20 -22.31 8.73 -4.95
C GLY A 20 -23.47 7.82 -5.37
N LEU A 21 -23.58 7.41 -6.64
CA LEU A 21 -24.64 6.51 -7.12
C LEU A 21 -24.13 5.12 -7.55
N ALA A 22 -22.90 4.76 -7.21
CA ALA A 22 -22.40 3.41 -7.45
C ALA A 22 -23.17 2.39 -6.57
N PRO A 23 -23.47 1.18 -7.10
CA PRO A 23 -24.00 0.07 -6.32
C PRO A 23 -23.14 -0.29 -5.11
N GLN A 24 -23.74 -0.80 -4.04
CA GLN A 24 -23.04 -1.05 -2.77
C GLN A 24 -21.97 -2.15 -2.83
N HIS A 25 -22.14 -3.14 -3.71
CA HIS A 25 -21.17 -4.22 -3.95
C HIS A 25 -19.92 -3.73 -4.69
N LEU A 26 -19.98 -2.54 -5.29
CA LEU A 26 -18.88 -1.94 -6.03
C LEU A 26 -18.17 -0.87 -5.20
N ARG A 27 -16.87 -1.05 -4.99
CA ARG A 27 -16.05 -0.14 -4.18
C ARG A 27 -14.77 0.29 -4.87
N THR A 28 -14.34 1.51 -4.55
CA THR A 28 -13.06 2.04 -5.00
C THR A 28 -11.91 1.36 -4.25
N THR A 29 -10.71 1.37 -4.84
CA THR A 29 -9.50 0.85 -4.20
C THR A 29 -9.24 1.43 -2.81
N ARG A 30 -9.58 2.72 -2.59
CA ARG A 30 -9.41 3.38 -1.29
C ARG A 30 -10.41 2.89 -0.25
N GLN A 31 -11.65 2.62 -0.66
CA GLN A 31 -12.67 2.07 0.24
C GLN A 31 -12.31 0.63 0.64
N LEU A 32 -11.94 -0.22 -0.33
CA LEU A 32 -11.44 -1.58 -0.05
C LEU A 32 -10.23 -1.56 0.90
N ALA A 33 -9.28 -0.65 0.66
CA ALA A 33 -8.11 -0.52 1.54
C ALA A 33 -8.48 -0.11 2.98
N GLY A 34 -9.55 0.67 3.16
CA GLY A 34 -10.09 1.02 4.49
C GLY A 34 -10.73 -0.18 5.20
N GLU A 35 -11.14 -1.20 4.45
CA GLU A 35 -11.71 -2.45 4.94
C GLU A 35 -10.67 -3.58 5.07
N GLY A 36 -9.37 -3.27 4.88
CA GLY A 36 -8.31 -4.29 4.91
C GLY A 36 -8.28 -5.19 3.67
N LEU A 37 -8.99 -4.82 2.61
CA LEU A 37 -9.10 -5.54 1.36
C LEU A 37 -8.26 -4.88 0.25
N ARG A 38 -8.00 -5.64 -0.81
CA ARG A 38 -7.45 -5.16 -2.08
C ARG A 38 -8.23 -5.78 -3.24
N PRO A 39 -8.22 -5.15 -4.42
CA PRO A 39 -8.81 -5.74 -5.63
C PRO A 39 -8.28 -7.15 -5.87
N GLY A 40 -9.18 -8.11 -6.08
CA GLY A 40 -8.84 -9.47 -6.49
C GLY A 40 -8.79 -9.67 -8.00
N GLY A 41 -9.40 -8.77 -8.77
CA GLY A 41 -9.45 -8.80 -10.23
C GLY A 41 -9.39 -7.41 -10.88
N GLU A 42 -9.85 -7.34 -12.12
CA GLU A 42 -9.99 -6.08 -12.85
C GLU A 42 -11.19 -5.26 -12.34
N TYR A 43 -11.29 -4.03 -12.84
CA TYR A 43 -12.40 -3.15 -12.50
C TYR A 43 -13.67 -3.57 -13.24
N GLU A 44 -14.82 -3.50 -12.57
CA GLU A 44 -16.12 -3.84 -13.15
C GLU A 44 -16.91 -2.60 -13.58
N GLY A 45 -16.43 -1.43 -13.19
CA GLY A 45 -17.01 -0.17 -13.61
C GLY A 45 -16.24 1.03 -13.09
N GLN A 46 -16.88 2.18 -13.15
CA GLN A 46 -16.27 3.43 -12.74
C GLN A 46 -17.27 4.46 -12.22
N VAL A 47 -16.74 5.41 -11.48
CA VAL A 47 -17.42 6.65 -11.12
C VAL A 47 -16.80 7.80 -11.88
N LEU A 48 -17.63 8.62 -12.53
CA LEU A 48 -17.22 9.87 -13.13
C LEU A 48 -17.80 11.08 -12.38
N ARG A 49 -16.95 12.08 -12.15
CA ARG A 49 -17.34 13.38 -11.58
C ARG A 49 -16.88 14.51 -12.47
N ALA A 50 -17.79 15.40 -12.82
CA ALA A 50 -17.49 16.55 -13.65
C ALA A 50 -16.47 17.46 -12.97
N ARG A 51 -15.56 18.02 -13.76
CA ARG A 51 -14.56 18.99 -13.33
C ARG A 51 -14.60 20.19 -14.28
N ARG A 52 -14.57 21.41 -13.74
CA ARG A 52 -14.62 22.62 -14.58
C ARG A 52 -13.32 22.75 -15.37
N GLY A 53 -13.43 22.81 -16.70
CA GLY A 53 -12.30 23.04 -17.62
C GLY A 53 -11.24 21.93 -17.63
N LYS A 54 -11.59 20.72 -17.16
CA LYS A 54 -10.68 19.57 -17.10
C LYS A 54 -11.47 18.29 -17.36
N GLU A 55 -10.75 17.23 -17.73
CA GLU A 55 -11.31 15.89 -17.80
C GLU A 55 -12.03 15.49 -16.49
N PRO A 56 -13.13 14.72 -16.59
CA PRO A 56 -13.82 14.22 -15.41
C PRO A 56 -12.88 13.44 -14.49
N LEU A 57 -13.08 13.59 -13.18
CA LEU A 57 -12.42 12.71 -12.22
C LEU A 57 -13.00 11.31 -12.38
N ARG A 58 -12.10 10.32 -12.49
CA ARG A 58 -12.43 8.91 -12.64
C ARG A 58 -11.98 8.15 -11.40
N ALA A 59 -12.84 7.27 -10.90
CA ALA A 59 -12.46 6.27 -9.91
C ALA A 59 -12.97 4.91 -10.39
N TYR A 60 -12.08 3.93 -10.49
CA TYR A 60 -12.48 2.57 -10.83
C TYR A 60 -13.14 1.88 -9.64
N LEU A 61 -14.10 1.04 -9.97
CA LEU A 61 -14.90 0.26 -9.04
C LEU A 61 -14.55 -1.22 -9.20
N PHE A 62 -14.47 -1.89 -8.07
CA PHE A 62 -14.14 -3.30 -7.94
C PHE A 62 -15.23 -3.96 -7.11
N ASP A 63 -15.58 -5.19 -7.46
CA ASP A 63 -16.49 -5.99 -6.65
C ASP A 63 -15.84 -6.34 -5.30
N VAL A 64 -16.61 -6.16 -4.23
CA VAL A 64 -16.25 -6.52 -2.87
C VAL A 64 -16.20 -8.03 -2.71
N ASP A 65 -17.07 -8.78 -3.39
CA ASP A 65 -17.16 -10.24 -3.26
C ASP A 65 -15.95 -10.95 -3.88
N SER A 66 -15.31 -10.32 -4.89
CA SER A 66 -14.05 -10.77 -5.47
C SER A 66 -12.81 -10.19 -4.77
N ALA A 67 -12.98 -9.28 -3.81
CA ALA A 67 -11.87 -8.64 -3.12
C ALA A 67 -11.13 -9.65 -2.22
N VAL A 68 -9.81 -9.51 -2.15
CA VAL A 68 -8.97 -10.39 -1.35
C VAL A 68 -8.34 -9.64 -0.19
N PRO A 69 -8.01 -10.32 0.92
CA PRO A 69 -7.27 -9.70 2.01
C PRO A 69 -6.01 -9.00 1.52
N LYS A 70 -5.79 -7.80 2.04
CA LYS A 70 -4.55 -7.05 1.79
C LYS A 70 -3.41 -7.81 2.44
N ARG A 71 -2.31 -7.97 1.72
CA ARG A 71 -1.10 -8.59 2.27
C ARG A 71 -0.52 -7.67 3.35
N GLU A 72 -0.29 -8.24 4.52
CA GLU A 72 0.42 -7.58 5.61
C GLU A 72 1.92 -7.72 5.40
N SER A 73 2.64 -6.61 5.60
CA SER A 73 4.09 -6.63 5.57
C SER A 73 4.63 -7.27 6.84
N SER A 74 5.64 -8.12 6.72
CA SER A 74 6.32 -8.67 7.89
C SER A 74 7.07 -7.57 8.65
N ALA A 75 7.38 -7.80 9.93
CA ALA A 75 8.16 -6.85 10.73
C ALA A 75 9.49 -6.45 10.05
N ALA A 76 10.20 -7.42 9.45
CA ALA A 76 11.44 -7.15 8.73
C ALA A 76 11.23 -6.29 7.47
N GLN A 77 10.11 -6.44 6.77
CA GLN A 77 9.76 -5.60 5.62
C GLN A 77 9.43 -4.18 6.06
N LEU A 78 8.71 -4.00 7.17
CA LEU A 78 8.41 -2.69 7.74
C LEU A 78 9.68 -1.94 8.14
N GLU A 79 10.60 -2.61 8.84
CA GLU A 79 11.92 -2.05 9.18
C GLU A 79 12.70 -1.59 7.94
N ALA A 80 12.70 -2.42 6.88
CA ALA A 80 13.37 -2.06 5.63
C ALA A 80 12.73 -0.84 4.96
N LEU A 81 11.40 -0.73 4.99
CA LEU A 81 10.66 0.40 4.45
C LEU A 81 10.93 1.71 5.22
N GLU A 82 11.07 1.63 6.54
CA GLU A 82 11.43 2.77 7.40
C GLU A 82 12.83 3.29 7.06
N LEU A 83 13.84 2.41 7.05
CA LEU A 83 15.20 2.77 6.65
C LEU A 83 15.23 3.38 5.25
N ALA A 84 14.49 2.80 4.29
CA ALA A 84 14.39 3.33 2.94
C ALA A 84 13.71 4.71 2.89
N ARG A 85 12.73 4.97 3.75
CA ARG A 85 12.08 6.29 3.87
C ARG A 85 13.04 7.34 4.39
N TRP A 86 13.84 7.02 5.41
CA TRP A 86 14.87 7.94 5.91
C TRP A 86 15.93 8.23 4.86
N GLN A 87 16.41 7.20 4.14
CA GLN A 87 17.36 7.39 3.05
C GLN A 87 16.81 8.29 1.94
N ARG A 88 15.53 8.12 1.56
CA ARG A 88 14.89 9.03 0.59
C ARG A 88 14.85 10.48 1.09
N SER A 89 14.71 10.69 2.39
CA SER A 89 14.66 12.02 3.01
C SER A 89 16.05 12.68 3.00
N VAL A 90 17.09 11.94 3.35
CA VAL A 90 18.51 12.34 3.20
C VAL A 90 18.80 12.79 1.77
N ASN A 91 18.47 11.95 0.79
CA ASN A 91 18.67 12.27 -0.62
C ASN A 91 17.86 13.50 -1.07
N ALA A 92 16.73 13.80 -0.42
CA ALA A 92 15.94 14.98 -0.73
C ALA A 92 16.56 16.27 -0.16
N CYS A 93 17.15 16.21 1.03
CA CYS A 93 17.93 17.30 1.63
C CYS A 93 19.14 17.64 0.78
N GLU A 94 19.95 16.63 0.43
CA GLU A 94 21.19 16.82 -0.32
C GLU A 94 20.95 17.43 -1.71
N ARG A 95 19.89 17.00 -2.42
CA ARG A 95 19.48 17.61 -3.70
C ARG A 95 19.13 19.09 -3.59
N ARG A 96 18.84 19.57 -2.39
CA ARG A 96 18.51 20.97 -2.10
C ARG A 96 19.69 21.71 -1.45
N GLY A 97 20.86 21.09 -1.36
CA GLY A 97 22.05 21.66 -0.70
C GLY A 97 21.93 21.75 0.82
N ILE A 98 20.99 21.01 1.42
CA ILE A 98 20.81 20.95 2.87
C ILE A 98 21.70 19.82 3.40
N ASP A 99 22.54 20.11 4.39
CA ASP A 99 23.34 19.10 5.07
C ASP A 99 22.43 18.06 5.77
N ALA A 100 22.77 16.79 5.62
CA ALA A 100 22.00 15.66 6.11
C ALA A 100 22.85 14.70 6.96
N THR A 101 23.98 15.18 7.48
CA THR A 101 24.91 14.39 8.32
C THR A 101 24.19 13.74 9.50
N ASP A 102 23.47 14.51 10.31
CA ASP A 102 22.70 13.99 11.45
C ASP A 102 21.69 12.91 11.03
N MET A 103 21.03 13.10 9.89
CA MET A 103 20.06 12.13 9.38
C MET A 103 20.73 10.81 8.96
N ARG A 104 21.96 10.86 8.43
CA ARG A 104 22.74 9.66 8.09
C ARG A 104 23.17 8.93 9.35
N GLU A 105 23.59 9.65 10.38
CA GLU A 105 23.95 9.08 11.68
C GLU A 105 22.76 8.33 12.29
N VAL A 106 21.56 8.92 12.27
CA VAL A 106 20.32 8.26 12.71
C VAL A 106 20.08 6.95 11.93
N ILE A 107 20.29 6.93 10.61
CA ILE A 107 20.14 5.70 9.81
C ILE A 107 21.16 4.63 10.22
N VAL A 108 22.42 5.02 10.43
CA VAL A 108 23.48 4.11 10.87
C VAL A 108 23.15 3.51 12.23
N GLN A 109 22.75 4.35 13.19
CA GLN A 109 22.36 3.89 14.52
C GLN A 109 21.17 2.93 14.46
N ALA A 110 20.12 3.28 13.72
CA ALA A 110 18.95 2.42 13.59
C ALA A 110 19.27 1.06 12.96
N ARG A 111 20.20 1.00 12.00
CA ARG A 111 20.70 -0.27 11.44
C ARG A 111 21.40 -1.11 12.49
N ALA A 112 22.24 -0.50 13.31
CA ALA A 112 22.93 -1.18 14.42
C ALA A 112 21.91 -1.73 15.43
N ASP A 113 20.90 -0.94 15.80
CA ASP A 113 19.84 -1.35 16.73
C ASP A 113 19.01 -2.52 16.18
N ILE A 114 18.64 -2.48 14.90
CA ILE A 114 17.97 -3.60 14.21
C ILE A 114 18.84 -4.87 14.27
N ALA A 115 20.14 -4.75 14.00
CA ALA A 115 21.06 -5.88 14.03
C ALA A 115 21.20 -6.47 15.44
N ALA A 116 21.33 -5.61 16.47
CA ALA A 116 21.41 -6.01 17.86
C ALA A 116 20.13 -6.74 18.32
N ARG A 117 18.95 -6.21 17.98
CA ARG A 117 17.66 -6.85 18.27
C ARG A 117 17.54 -8.23 17.64
N ARG A 118 17.94 -8.37 16.37
CA ARG A 118 17.92 -9.67 15.66
C ARG A 118 18.90 -10.68 16.24
N ALA A 119 20.09 -10.22 16.68
CA ALA A 119 21.07 -11.08 17.35
C ALA A 119 20.52 -11.63 18.69
N ALA A 120 19.85 -10.78 19.49
CA ALA A 120 19.25 -11.17 20.76
C ALA A 120 18.07 -12.15 20.61
N GLN A 121 17.28 -12.03 19.54
CA GLN A 121 16.11 -12.89 19.27
C GLN A 121 16.47 -14.23 18.65
N ARG A 122 17.71 -14.44 18.24
CA ARG A 122 18.14 -15.66 17.54
C ARG A 122 18.16 -16.82 18.55
N PRO A 123 17.27 -17.83 18.45
CA PRO A 123 17.27 -18.94 19.39
C PRO A 123 18.59 -19.71 19.29
N ALA A 124 19.07 -20.21 20.43
CA ALA A 124 20.24 -21.08 20.48
C ALA A 124 20.02 -22.27 19.52
N ARG A 125 20.72 -22.28 18.38
CA ARG A 125 20.61 -23.38 17.42
C ARG A 125 21.21 -24.64 18.07
N ARG A 126 20.32 -25.52 18.55
CA ARG A 126 20.45 -26.99 18.51
C ARG A 126 21.83 -27.55 18.92
N SER A 127 22.21 -27.42 20.19
CA SER A 127 23.24 -28.27 20.80
C SER A 127 22.69 -29.61 21.33
N GLU A 128 21.37 -29.79 21.40
CA GLU A 128 20.75 -30.94 22.09
C GLU A 128 20.62 -32.25 21.27
N ARG A 129 21.17 -32.32 20.05
CA ARG A 129 21.12 -33.56 19.24
C ARG A 129 22.39 -34.42 19.32
N GLU A 130 23.43 -33.94 19.99
CA GLU A 130 24.70 -34.69 20.17
C GLU A 130 24.84 -35.34 21.56
N GLU A 131 24.06 -34.91 22.56
CA GLU A 131 24.13 -35.48 23.93
C GLU A 131 23.23 -36.70 24.17
N ARG A 132 22.39 -37.09 23.20
CA ARG A 132 21.50 -38.27 23.30
C ARG A 132 22.02 -39.51 22.56
N SER A 133 23.31 -39.53 22.23
CA SER A 133 23.98 -40.63 21.52
C SER A 133 25.30 -41.08 22.16
N ARG A 134 25.50 -40.81 23.46
CA ARG A 134 26.63 -41.31 24.25
C ARG A 134 26.14 -42.23 25.36
#